data_AF-A0A9Q0FPZ6-F1
#
_entry.id   AF-A0A9Q0FPZ6-F1
#
_cell.length_a   1.000
_cell.length_b   1.000
_cell.length_c   1.000
_cell.angle_alpha   90.00
_cell.angle_beta   90.00
_cell.angle_gamma   90.00
#
_symmetry.space_group_name_H-M   'P 1'
#
loop_
_entity.id
_entity.type
_entity.pdbx_description
1 polymer ?
#
loop_
_entity_poly.entity_id
_entity_poly.type
_entity_poly.pdbx_seq_one_letter_code
_entity_poly.pdbx_strand_id
1 'polypeptide(L)'
;SFCSNDVTNLRSLLGGFFAAVMFVGVNNLSTVQPVVSFERAVFYREKAAGMYSPIPYALACVTCEIPYVLVQSTCFALIMYAMMAFEWAADKFFWFYFVLFLSLLEFTMMGMMIISATPNLQVGSIFAQAHNLTITLFSGYLIRRPKIPKWWVWAYWICPVAWTFYGLIASQYGDKEDIITGSPMMDPPPTLKSYLEDYYGYKHSFLGPVAAVMVGMPVVLALLFAFFTKKLNFQTR
;
A
#
# COMPACT_ATOMS: atom_id res chain seq x y z
N SER A 1 -8.32 6.98 -23.77
CA SER A 1 -9.79 6.96 -23.81
C SER A 1 -10.35 5.61 -24.31
N PHE A 2 -9.79 5.00 -25.36
CA PHE A 2 -10.34 3.77 -25.99
C PHE A 2 -10.42 2.49 -25.11
N CYS A 3 -9.59 2.32 -24.07
CA CYS A 3 -9.59 1.11 -23.21
C CYS A 3 -10.63 1.13 -22.06
N SER A 4 -11.27 2.27 -21.77
CA SER A 4 -12.16 2.42 -20.62
C SER A 4 -13.60 1.96 -20.87
N ASN A 5 -13.98 1.85 -22.15
CA ASN A 5 -15.39 1.71 -22.52
C ASN A 5 -15.89 0.26 -22.43
N ASP A 6 -15.01 -0.71 -22.21
CA ASP A 6 -15.37 -2.11 -22.00
C ASP A 6 -15.00 -2.59 -20.60
N VAL A 7 -15.96 -3.23 -19.91
CA VAL A 7 -15.76 -3.78 -18.56
C VAL A 7 -14.57 -4.75 -18.49
N THR A 8 -14.36 -5.54 -19.55
CA THR A 8 -13.25 -6.51 -19.62
C THR A 8 -11.90 -5.82 -19.65
N ASN A 9 -11.75 -4.75 -20.43
CA ASN A 9 -10.51 -3.99 -20.53
C ASN A 9 -10.22 -3.24 -19.23
N LEU A 10 -11.25 -2.64 -18.62
CA LEU A 10 -11.13 -1.98 -17.32
C LEU A 10 -10.65 -2.97 -16.24
N ARG A 11 -11.25 -4.17 -16.16
CA ARG A 11 -10.83 -5.19 -15.17
C ARG A 11 -9.40 -5.67 -15.40
N SER A 12 -9.00 -5.88 -16.66
CA SER A 12 -7.62 -6.27 -16.99
C SER A 12 -6.62 -5.19 -16.60
N LEU A 13 -6.95 -3.92 -16.84
CA LEU A 13 -6.11 -2.79 -16.45
C LEU A 13 -5.97 -2.68 -14.93
N LEU A 14 -7.09 -2.73 -14.20
CA LEU A 14 -7.10 -2.71 -12.73
C LEU A 14 -6.32 -3.89 -12.15
N GLY A 15 -6.42 -5.07 -12.76
CA GLY A 15 -5.65 -6.25 -12.38
C GLY A 15 -4.15 -6.11 -12.65
N GLY A 16 -3.76 -5.56 -13.80
CA GLY A 16 -2.37 -5.28 -14.13
C GLY A 16 -1.73 -4.30 -13.15
N PHE A 17 -2.45 -3.23 -12.78
CA PHE A 17 -1.98 -2.30 -11.76
C PHE A 17 -1.84 -2.96 -10.38
N PHE A 18 -2.87 -3.69 -9.94
CA PHE A 18 -2.85 -4.38 -8.66
C PHE A 18 -1.64 -5.33 -8.58
N ALA A 19 -1.40 -6.12 -9.62
CA ALA A 19 -0.24 -7.00 -9.69
C ALA A 19 1.09 -6.23 -9.63
N ALA A 20 1.20 -5.11 -10.33
CA ALA A 20 2.41 -4.29 -10.36
C ALA A 20 2.72 -3.66 -8.99
N VAL A 21 1.72 -3.07 -8.32
CA VAL A 21 1.90 -2.49 -6.98
C VAL A 21 2.22 -3.56 -5.95
N MET A 22 1.50 -4.69 -5.97
CA MET A 22 1.78 -5.80 -5.07
C MET A 22 3.18 -6.36 -5.30
N PHE A 23 3.62 -6.48 -6.54
CA PHE A 23 4.97 -6.93 -6.86
C PHE A 23 6.02 -6.01 -6.26
N VAL A 24 5.98 -4.70 -6.53
CA VAL A 24 6.98 -3.76 -5.99
C VAL A 24 6.86 -3.62 -4.46
N GLY A 25 5.64 -3.59 -3.93
CA GLY A 25 5.38 -3.49 -2.50
C GLY A 25 5.94 -4.67 -1.70
N VAL A 26 5.69 -5.91 -2.17
CA VAL A 26 6.22 -7.13 -1.53
C VAL A 26 7.76 -7.17 -1.61
N ASN A 27 8.34 -6.69 -2.71
CA ASN A 27 9.80 -6.57 -2.82
C ASN A 27 10.35 -5.58 -1.76
N ASN A 28 9.78 -4.38 -1.63
CA ASN A 28 10.20 -3.41 -0.61
C ASN A 28 10.09 -3.95 0.81
N LEU A 29 9.01 -4.66 1.11
CA LEU A 29 8.82 -5.29 2.40
C LEU A 29 9.86 -6.39 2.68
N SER A 30 10.31 -7.10 1.65
CA SER A 30 11.25 -8.22 1.78
C SER A 30 12.71 -7.75 1.83
N THR A 31 13.05 -6.67 1.13
CA THR A 31 14.41 -6.12 1.08
C THR A 31 14.80 -5.37 2.36
N VAL A 32 13.85 -4.73 3.03
CA VAL A 32 14.13 -3.96 4.26
C VAL A 32 14.40 -4.86 5.47
N GLN A 33 13.79 -6.04 5.56
CA GLN A 33 13.94 -6.96 6.69
C GLN A 33 15.39 -7.38 6.98
N PRO A 34 16.18 -7.87 6.00
CA PRO A 34 17.57 -8.26 6.25
C PRO A 34 18.44 -7.06 6.64
N VAL A 35 18.19 -5.88 6.06
CA VAL A 35 18.94 -4.64 6.38
C VAL A 35 18.76 -4.29 7.86
N VAL A 36 17.50 -4.17 8.33
CA VAL A 36 17.21 -3.85 9.73
C VAL A 36 17.65 -4.97 10.68
N SER A 37 17.55 -6.24 10.27
CA SER A 37 18.03 -7.37 11.07
C SER A 37 19.55 -7.31 11.30
N PHE A 38 20.31 -6.86 10.30
CA PHE A 38 21.76 -6.69 10.40
C PHE A 38 22.11 -5.49 11.28
N GLU A 39 21.47 -4.33 11.05
CA GLU A 39 21.68 -3.12 11.85
C GLU A 39 21.36 -3.33 13.33
N ARG A 40 20.34 -4.13 13.65
CA ARG A 40 19.97 -4.46 15.02
C ARG A 40 21.11 -5.09 15.82
N ALA A 41 21.97 -5.89 15.20
CA ALA A 41 23.13 -6.49 15.86
C ALA A 41 24.17 -5.42 16.25
N VAL A 42 24.39 -4.42 15.38
CA VAL A 42 25.25 -3.27 15.65
C VAL A 42 24.65 -2.42 16.75
N PHE A 43 23.36 -2.11 16.65
CA PHE A 43 22.59 -1.35 17.64
C PHE A 43 22.73 -1.94 19.05
N TYR A 44 22.59 -3.25 19.21
CA TYR A 44 22.73 -3.88 20.53
C TYR A 44 24.13 -3.71 21.12
N ARG A 45 25.19 -3.70 20.30
CA ARG A 45 26.56 -3.45 20.78
C ARG A 45 26.77 -2.00 21.20
N GLU A 46 26.27 -1.05 20.42
CA GLU A 46 26.41 0.39 20.69
C GLU A 46 25.54 0.82 21.88
N LYS A 47 24.36 0.23 22.04
CA LYS A 47 23.52 0.40 23.22
C LYS A 47 24.19 -0.14 24.48
N ALA A 48 24.86 -1.28 24.41
CA ALA A 48 25.63 -1.83 25.54
C ALA A 48 26.82 -0.93 25.93
N ALA A 49 27.39 -0.20 24.96
CA ALA A 49 28.42 0.81 25.19
C ALA A 49 27.86 2.17 25.66
N GLY A 50 26.54 2.33 25.75
CA GLY A 50 25.90 3.57 26.20
C GLY A 50 25.90 4.72 25.18
N MET A 51 26.11 4.43 23.89
CA MET A 51 26.30 5.48 22.86
C MET A 51 25.01 6.22 22.46
N TYR A 52 23.86 5.55 22.34
CA TYR A 52 22.58 6.20 22.02
C TYR A 52 21.34 5.38 22.43
N SER A 53 20.19 6.06 22.47
CA SER A 53 18.89 5.52 22.87
C SER A 53 18.17 4.80 21.71
N PRO A 54 17.27 3.82 21.97
CA PRO A 54 16.52 3.11 20.93
C PRO A 54 15.62 3.98 20.05
N ILE A 55 15.13 5.12 20.56
CA ILE A 55 14.19 5.99 19.84
C ILE A 55 14.90 6.78 18.71
N PRO A 56 16.03 7.47 18.97
CA PRO A 56 16.83 8.08 17.91
C PRO A 56 17.22 7.11 16.79
N TYR A 57 17.55 5.86 17.13
CA TYR A 57 17.86 4.81 16.15
C TYR A 57 16.68 4.54 15.22
N ALA A 58 15.50 4.28 15.79
CA ALA A 58 14.32 3.98 14.99
C ALA A 58 13.92 5.16 14.08
N LEU A 59 14.04 6.39 14.58
CA LEU A 59 13.78 7.60 13.78
C LEU A 59 14.80 7.77 12.65
N ALA A 60 16.08 7.47 12.89
CA ALA A 60 17.12 7.54 11.87
C ALA A 60 16.85 6.53 10.74
N CYS A 61 16.55 5.27 11.06
CA CYS A 61 16.21 4.24 10.06
C CYS A 61 15.00 4.68 9.20
N VAL A 62 13.92 5.13 9.83
CA VAL A 62 12.71 5.60 9.12
C VAL A 62 13.03 6.79 8.20
N THR A 63 13.83 7.74 8.68
CA THR A 63 14.18 8.95 7.91
C THR A 63 15.06 8.62 6.70
N CYS A 64 15.99 7.67 6.82
CA CYS A 64 16.84 7.22 5.72
C CYS A 64 16.06 6.52 4.60
N GLU A 65 14.94 5.88 4.93
CA GLU A 65 14.13 5.12 3.97
C GLU A 65 13.19 6.01 3.12
N ILE A 66 12.76 7.15 3.66
CA ILE A 66 11.92 8.12 2.93
C ILE A 66 12.54 8.56 1.59
N PRO A 67 13.79 9.06 1.52
CA PRO A 67 14.39 9.47 0.24
C PRO A 67 14.61 8.30 -0.72
N TYR A 68 14.90 7.10 -0.20
CA TYR A 68 15.05 5.90 -1.03
C TYR A 68 13.72 5.53 -1.73
N VAL A 69 12.63 5.46 -0.95
CA VAL A 69 11.28 5.20 -1.47
C VAL A 69 10.81 6.33 -2.39
N LEU A 70 11.20 7.58 -2.13
CA LEU A 70 10.86 8.72 -2.99
C LEU A 70 11.47 8.58 -4.39
N VAL A 71 12.76 8.24 -4.48
CA VAL A 71 13.42 8.04 -5.78
C VAL A 71 12.82 6.84 -6.50
N GLN A 72 12.66 5.72 -5.80
CA GLN A 72 12.09 4.49 -6.37
C GLN A 72 10.66 4.70 -6.88
N SER A 73 9.79 5.32 -6.08
CA SER A 73 8.41 5.62 -6.46
C SER A 73 8.32 6.57 -7.65
N THR A 74 9.24 7.54 -7.76
CA THR A 74 9.28 8.47 -8.90
C THR A 74 9.61 7.74 -10.20
N CYS A 75 10.65 6.90 -10.19
CA CYS A 75 11.01 6.09 -11.35
C CYS A 75 9.88 5.14 -11.75
N PHE A 76 9.28 4.47 -10.77
CA PHE A 76 8.19 3.52 -11.01
C PHE A 76 6.91 4.21 -11.49
N ALA A 77 6.58 5.38 -10.93
CA ALA A 77 5.41 6.15 -11.32
C ALA A 77 5.44 6.56 -12.80
N LEU A 78 6.57 7.10 -13.27
CA LEU A 78 6.72 7.55 -14.64
C LEU A 78 6.55 6.41 -15.64
N ILE A 79 7.17 5.26 -15.37
CA ILE A 79 7.09 4.08 -16.23
C ILE A 79 5.66 3.53 -16.24
N MET A 80 5.08 3.30 -15.07
CA MET A 80 3.73 2.73 -14.96
C MET A 80 2.68 3.63 -15.58
N TYR A 81 2.74 4.93 -15.31
CA TYR A 81 1.77 5.88 -15.84
C TYR A 81 1.78 5.92 -17.37
N ALA A 82 2.97 5.86 -17.98
CA ALA A 82 3.12 5.77 -19.43
C ALA A 82 2.61 4.43 -19.99
N MET A 83 2.89 3.30 -19.32
CA MET A 83 2.47 1.96 -19.77
C MET A 83 0.96 1.74 -19.68
N MET A 84 0.30 2.31 -18.67
CA MET A 84 -1.14 2.13 -18.46
C MET A 84 -2.00 3.05 -19.33
N ALA A 85 -1.37 3.92 -20.13
CA ALA A 85 -2.05 4.89 -21.00
C ALA A 85 -3.13 5.70 -20.26
N PHE A 86 -2.81 6.13 -19.03
CA PHE A 86 -3.67 7.05 -18.29
C PHE A 86 -3.75 8.41 -19.00
N GLU A 87 -4.78 9.17 -18.65
CA GLU A 87 -4.96 10.51 -19.20
C GLU A 87 -3.93 11.45 -18.60
N TRP A 88 -3.08 12.04 -19.45
CA TRP A 88 -2.01 12.96 -19.06
C TRP A 88 -2.56 14.30 -18.56
N ALA A 89 -3.12 14.28 -17.36
CA ALA A 89 -3.56 15.44 -16.61
C ALA A 89 -2.75 15.55 -15.31
N ALA A 90 -2.27 16.75 -15.00
CA ALA A 90 -1.34 16.96 -13.89
C ALA A 90 -1.95 16.57 -12.53
N ASP A 91 -3.22 16.91 -12.31
CA ASP A 91 -4.00 16.52 -11.13
C ASP A 91 -4.06 15.00 -10.95
N LYS A 92 -4.38 14.26 -12.03
CA LYS A 92 -4.45 12.80 -12.04
C LYS A 92 -3.10 12.15 -11.77
N PHE A 93 -2.05 12.70 -12.37
CA PHE A 93 -0.68 12.23 -12.16
C PHE A 93 -0.22 12.44 -10.71
N PHE A 94 -0.44 13.62 -10.13
CA PHE A 94 -0.03 13.88 -8.74
C PHE A 94 -0.80 13.02 -7.75
N TRP A 95 -2.10 12.78 -7.96
CA TRP A 95 -2.87 11.83 -7.15
C TRP A 95 -2.35 10.40 -7.27
N PHE A 96 -2.06 9.97 -8.51
CA PHE A 96 -1.46 8.66 -8.76
C PHE A 96 -0.11 8.50 -8.04
N TYR A 97 0.78 9.48 -8.20
CA TYR A 97 2.09 9.51 -7.56
C TYR A 97 1.97 9.49 -6.04
N PHE A 98 1.08 10.29 -5.47
CA PHE A 98 0.83 10.35 -4.03
C PHE A 98 0.38 9.00 -3.46
N VAL A 99 -0.60 8.36 -4.10
CA VAL A 99 -1.11 7.03 -3.72
C VAL A 99 0.00 5.97 -3.83
N LEU A 100 0.77 6.01 -4.90
CA LEU A 100 1.86 5.06 -5.13
C LEU A 100 3.01 5.23 -4.13
N PHE A 101 3.46 6.46 -3.89
CA PHE A 101 4.52 6.77 -2.94
C PHE A 101 4.13 6.33 -1.52
N LEU A 102 2.93 6.69 -1.06
CA LEU A 102 2.47 6.30 0.27
C LEU A 102 2.30 4.79 0.39
N SER A 103 1.75 4.12 -0.62
CA SER A 103 1.63 2.66 -0.59
C SER A 103 2.99 1.97 -0.48
N LEU A 104 3.99 2.42 -1.25
CA LEU A 104 5.34 1.86 -1.15
C LEU A 104 5.97 2.15 0.22
N LEU A 105 5.75 3.34 0.78
CA LEU A 105 6.21 3.70 2.11
C LEU A 105 5.55 2.81 3.19
N GLU A 106 4.26 2.53 3.08
CA GLU A 106 3.53 1.60 3.97
C GLU A 106 4.15 0.21 3.97
N PHE A 107 4.45 -0.34 2.78
CA PHE A 107 5.09 -1.65 2.65
C PHE A 107 6.46 -1.70 3.34
N THR A 108 7.28 -0.65 3.15
CA THR A 108 8.59 -0.53 3.78
C THR A 108 8.47 -0.43 5.32
N MET A 109 7.58 0.43 5.83
CA MET A 109 7.36 0.57 7.28
C MET A 109 6.77 -0.69 7.92
N MET A 110 5.89 -1.40 7.20
CA MET A 110 5.38 -2.71 7.63
C MET A 110 6.52 -3.73 7.76
N GLY A 111 7.43 -3.79 6.79
CA GLY A 111 8.61 -4.67 6.84
C GLY A 111 9.50 -4.40 8.06
N MET A 112 9.79 -3.13 8.34
CA MET A 112 10.55 -2.72 9.54
C MET A 112 9.83 -3.10 10.85
N MET A 113 8.52 -2.86 10.91
CA MET A 113 7.72 -3.23 12.08
C MET A 113 7.75 -4.76 12.32
N ILE A 114 7.58 -5.58 11.27
CA ILE A 114 7.60 -7.05 11.40
C ILE A 114 8.95 -7.56 11.91
N ILE A 115 10.07 -7.08 11.36
CA ILE A 115 11.39 -7.54 11.80
C ILE A 115 11.75 -7.04 13.21
N SER A 116 11.26 -5.85 13.61
CA SER A 116 11.43 -5.36 14.97
C SER A 116 10.64 -6.16 16.01
N ALA A 117 9.51 -6.74 15.61
CA ALA A 117 8.66 -7.57 16.46
C ALA A 117 9.13 -9.03 16.57
N THR A 118 10.08 -9.46 15.73
CA THR A 118 10.48 -10.87 15.61
C THR A 118 11.94 -11.09 16.00
N PRO A 119 12.28 -12.24 16.61
CA PRO A 119 13.64 -12.49 17.09
C PRO A 119 14.63 -12.74 15.94
N ASN A 120 14.18 -13.36 14.85
CA ASN A 120 15.03 -13.74 13.74
C ASN A 120 14.36 -13.43 12.38
N LEU A 121 15.18 -13.36 11.33
CA LEU A 121 14.73 -13.05 9.98
C LEU A 121 13.75 -14.11 9.43
N GLN A 122 13.95 -15.39 9.76
CA GLN A 122 13.11 -16.49 9.28
C GLN A 122 11.67 -16.35 9.77
N VAL A 123 11.46 -16.09 11.06
CA VAL A 123 10.16 -15.85 11.68
C VAL A 123 9.56 -14.55 11.12
N GLY A 124 10.35 -13.49 10.98
CA GLY A 124 9.92 -12.25 10.33
C GLY A 124 9.38 -12.47 8.91
N SER A 125 10.09 -13.26 8.12
CA SER A 125 9.67 -13.61 6.75
C SER A 125 8.37 -14.42 6.73
N ILE A 126 8.14 -15.33 7.69
CA ILE A 126 6.87 -16.07 7.78
C ILE A 126 5.71 -15.11 8.08
N PHE A 127 5.88 -14.17 9.01
CA PHE A 127 4.86 -13.16 9.32
C PHE A 127 4.60 -12.21 8.15
N ALA A 128 5.65 -11.81 7.45
CA ALA A 128 5.55 -11.03 6.22
C ALA A 128 4.72 -11.74 5.14
N GLN A 129 4.96 -13.04 4.93
CA GLN A 129 4.18 -13.82 3.96
C GLN A 129 2.72 -13.95 4.38
N ALA A 130 2.44 -14.21 5.66
CA ALA A 130 1.08 -14.25 6.18
C ALA A 130 0.36 -12.89 6.03
N HIS A 131 1.08 -11.79 6.26
CA HIS A 131 0.58 -10.44 6.02
C HIS A 131 0.24 -10.21 4.55
N ASN A 132 1.16 -10.56 3.63
CA ASN A 132 0.95 -10.43 2.18
C ASN A 132 -0.27 -11.20 1.68
N LEU A 133 -0.52 -12.41 2.21
CA LEU A 133 -1.72 -13.18 1.90
C LEU A 133 -3.00 -12.48 2.38
N THR A 134 -2.96 -11.94 3.59
CA THR A 134 -4.10 -11.24 4.19
C THR A 134 -4.47 -9.99 3.40
N ILE A 135 -3.50 -9.14 3.08
CA ILE A 135 -3.75 -7.92 2.30
C ILE A 135 -4.23 -8.24 0.87
N THR A 136 -3.72 -9.33 0.27
CA THR A 136 -4.17 -9.76 -1.06
C THR A 136 -5.65 -10.10 -1.05
N LEU A 137 -6.10 -10.84 -0.04
CA LEU A 137 -7.50 -11.27 0.10
C LEU A 137 -8.46 -10.10 0.35
N PHE A 138 -8.07 -9.16 1.21
CA PHE A 138 -8.92 -8.04 1.66
C PHE A 138 -8.67 -6.70 0.91
N SER A 139 -7.84 -6.70 -0.12
CA SER A 139 -7.50 -5.51 -0.93
C SER A 139 -8.67 -4.87 -1.70
N GLY A 140 -9.83 -5.53 -1.78
CA GLY A 140 -10.96 -5.07 -2.59
C GLY A 140 -10.89 -5.50 -4.07
N TYR A 141 -9.77 -6.06 -4.53
CA TYR A 141 -9.62 -6.61 -5.88
C TYR A 141 -10.18 -8.03 -6.00
N LEU A 142 -9.70 -8.98 -5.17
CA LEU A 142 -10.19 -10.37 -5.16
C LEU A 142 -11.61 -10.48 -4.59
N ILE A 143 -11.81 -9.95 -3.38
CA ILE A 143 -13.13 -9.89 -2.74
C ILE A 143 -13.58 -8.43 -2.73
N ARG A 144 -14.69 -8.17 -3.42
CA ARG A 144 -15.28 -6.83 -3.50
C ARG A 144 -15.82 -6.41 -2.13
N ARG A 145 -15.61 -5.15 -1.76
CA ARG A 145 -16.05 -4.56 -0.48
C ARG A 145 -17.53 -4.84 -0.15
N PRO A 146 -18.51 -4.70 -1.07
CA PRO A 146 -19.93 -4.96 -0.75
C PRO A 146 -20.26 -6.44 -0.49
N LYS A 147 -19.39 -7.36 -0.95
CA LYS A 147 -19.56 -8.81 -0.76
C LYS A 147 -18.91 -9.33 0.53
N ILE A 148 -18.15 -8.49 1.24
CA ILE A 148 -17.54 -8.88 2.51
C ILE A 148 -18.64 -8.94 3.59
N PRO A 149 -18.77 -10.05 4.34
CA PRO A 149 -19.73 -10.14 5.44
C PRO A 149 -19.54 -9.00 6.43
N LYS A 150 -20.63 -8.42 6.95
CA LYS A 150 -20.58 -7.23 7.84
C LYS A 150 -19.61 -7.38 9.01
N TRP A 151 -19.44 -8.59 9.54
CA TRP A 151 -18.53 -8.88 10.64
C TRP A 151 -17.04 -8.99 10.25
N TRP A 152 -16.67 -9.02 8.95
CA TRP A 152 -15.27 -8.98 8.44
C TRP A 152 -14.90 -7.65 7.79
N VAL A 153 -15.84 -6.70 7.68
CA VAL A 153 -15.60 -5.41 7.00
C VAL A 153 -14.47 -4.60 7.66
N TRP A 154 -14.22 -4.78 8.96
CA TRP A 154 -13.11 -4.12 9.65
C TRP A 154 -11.74 -4.52 9.08
N ALA A 155 -11.57 -5.77 8.61
CA ALA A 155 -10.31 -6.23 8.03
C ALA A 155 -10.00 -5.52 6.70
N TYR A 156 -11.03 -5.14 5.94
CA TYR A 156 -10.89 -4.30 4.75
C TYR A 156 -10.35 -2.90 5.11
N TRP A 157 -10.86 -2.28 6.18
CA TRP A 157 -10.43 -0.94 6.59
C TRP A 157 -9.04 -0.88 7.22
N ILE A 158 -8.57 -1.98 7.80
CA ILE A 158 -7.19 -2.09 8.31
C ILE A 158 -6.20 -2.38 7.17
N CYS A 159 -6.65 -2.96 6.06
CA CYS A 159 -5.80 -3.32 4.95
C CYS A 159 -5.25 -2.07 4.22
N PRO A 160 -3.93 -1.81 4.22
CA PRO A 160 -3.36 -0.64 3.55
C PRO A 160 -3.63 -0.67 2.04
N VAL A 161 -3.51 -1.85 1.42
CA VAL A 161 -3.71 -2.05 -0.02
C VAL A 161 -5.15 -1.73 -0.46
N ALA A 162 -6.14 -1.90 0.44
CA ALA A 162 -7.52 -1.53 0.14
C ALA A 162 -7.67 -0.02 -0.07
N TRP A 163 -6.95 0.79 0.69
CA TRP A 163 -6.93 2.25 0.54
C TRP A 163 -6.17 2.69 -0.71
N THR A 164 -5.05 2.04 -1.02
CA THR A 164 -4.32 2.27 -2.28
C THR A 164 -5.22 2.02 -3.48
N PHE A 165 -5.93 0.90 -3.48
CA PHE A 165 -6.82 0.53 -4.59
C PHE A 165 -8.02 1.47 -4.70
N TYR A 166 -8.60 1.87 -3.56
CA TYR A 166 -9.66 2.89 -3.50
C TYR A 166 -9.17 4.23 -4.08
N GLY A 167 -8.06 4.77 -3.55
CA GLY A 167 -7.55 6.09 -3.91
C GLY A 167 -7.17 6.17 -5.39
N LEU A 168 -6.64 5.08 -5.94
CA LEU A 168 -6.35 5.00 -7.36
C LEU A 168 -7.62 5.00 -8.23
N ILE A 169 -8.56 4.09 -7.95
CA ILE A 169 -9.76 3.97 -8.78
C ILE A 169 -10.59 5.24 -8.72
N ALA A 170 -10.77 5.79 -7.51
CA ALA A 170 -11.51 7.02 -7.31
C ALA A 170 -10.80 8.22 -7.98
N SER A 171 -9.46 8.29 -7.98
CA SER A 171 -8.73 9.40 -8.61
C SER A 171 -8.70 9.31 -10.14
N GLN A 172 -8.51 8.13 -10.72
CA GLN A 172 -8.35 7.98 -12.18
C GLN A 172 -9.67 7.83 -12.94
N TYR A 173 -10.69 7.24 -12.30
CA TYR A 173 -11.95 6.87 -12.97
C TYR A 173 -13.21 7.40 -12.27
N GLY A 174 -13.10 7.94 -11.05
CA GLY A 174 -14.25 8.36 -10.25
C GLY A 174 -15.00 9.59 -10.79
N ASP A 175 -14.41 10.33 -11.72
CA ASP A 175 -14.96 11.51 -12.36
C ASP A 175 -15.33 11.30 -13.84
N LYS A 176 -15.09 10.10 -14.38
CA LYS A 176 -15.42 9.80 -15.78
C LYS A 176 -16.87 9.36 -15.89
N GLU A 177 -17.62 10.09 -16.71
CA GLU A 177 -19.03 9.81 -17.01
C GLU A 177 -19.20 8.98 -18.30
N ASP A 178 -18.10 8.47 -18.86
CA ASP A 178 -18.11 7.62 -20.04
C ASP A 178 -19.01 6.39 -19.83
N ILE A 179 -19.84 6.07 -20.82
CA ILE A 179 -20.73 4.91 -20.81
C ILE A 179 -19.89 3.65 -21.01
N ILE A 180 -20.06 2.65 -20.13
CA ILE A 180 -19.37 1.35 -20.28
C ILE A 180 -20.28 0.34 -20.97
N THR A 181 -19.79 -0.29 -22.04
CA THR A 181 -20.39 -1.43 -22.71
C THR A 181 -19.99 -2.77 -22.07
N GLY A 182 -20.88 -3.75 -22.10
CA GLY A 182 -20.60 -5.11 -21.60
C GLY A 182 -20.75 -5.30 -20.09
N SER A 183 -21.42 -4.39 -19.38
CA SER A 183 -21.82 -4.61 -17.98
C SER A 183 -23.00 -5.59 -17.93
N PRO A 184 -22.88 -6.77 -17.29
CA PRO A 184 -23.98 -7.73 -17.20
C PRO A 184 -25.04 -7.35 -16.16
N MET A 185 -24.97 -6.15 -15.56
CA MET A 185 -25.75 -5.78 -14.37
C MET A 185 -26.75 -4.64 -14.57
N MET A 186 -26.68 -3.86 -15.65
CA MET A 186 -27.59 -2.72 -15.87
C MET A 186 -27.90 -2.52 -17.36
N ASP A 187 -29.20 -2.48 -17.65
CA ASP A 187 -29.80 -1.99 -18.91
C ASP A 187 -30.70 -0.79 -18.55
N PRO A 188 -30.44 0.44 -19.05
CA PRO A 188 -29.40 0.84 -20.00
C PRO A 188 -27.97 0.84 -19.42
N PRO A 189 -26.92 0.87 -20.28
CA PRO A 189 -25.53 0.78 -19.84
C PRO A 189 -25.16 1.94 -18.88
N PRO A 190 -24.59 1.63 -17.70
CA PRO A 190 -24.27 2.63 -16.69
C PRO A 190 -23.05 3.47 -17.08
N THR A 191 -22.97 4.68 -16.55
CA THR A 191 -21.75 5.50 -16.59
C THR A 191 -20.66 4.85 -15.72
N LEU A 192 -19.38 5.03 -16.08
CA LEU A 192 -18.25 4.47 -15.33
C LEU A 192 -18.28 4.85 -13.84
N LYS A 193 -18.63 6.09 -13.53
CA LYS A 193 -18.87 6.55 -12.16
C LYS A 193 -19.93 5.73 -11.43
N SER A 194 -21.12 5.55 -12.00
CA SER A 194 -22.20 4.77 -11.37
C SER A 194 -21.83 3.29 -11.20
N TYR A 195 -21.12 2.71 -12.18
CA TYR A 195 -20.60 1.35 -12.08
C TYR A 195 -19.60 1.20 -10.91
N LEU A 196 -18.68 2.15 -10.74
CA LEU A 196 -17.71 2.11 -9.64
C LEU A 196 -18.36 2.31 -8.26
N GLU A 197 -19.37 3.16 -8.18
CA GLU A 197 -20.13 3.39 -6.94
C GLU A 197 -20.97 2.15 -6.56
N ASP A 198 -21.71 1.57 -7.51
CA ASP A 198 -22.64 0.47 -7.21
C ASP A 198 -21.95 -0.90 -7.15
N TYR A 199 -20.95 -1.14 -8.01
CA TYR A 199 -20.29 -2.44 -8.09
C TYR A 199 -19.12 -2.60 -7.10
N TYR A 200 -18.35 -1.53 -6.89
CA TYR A 200 -17.18 -1.51 -6.01
C TYR A 200 -17.38 -0.71 -4.71
N GLY A 201 -18.33 0.23 -4.67
CA GLY A 201 -18.54 1.08 -3.48
C GLY A 201 -17.54 2.24 -3.37
N TYR A 202 -16.92 2.64 -4.48
CA TYR A 202 -15.92 3.72 -4.53
C TYR A 202 -16.56 5.05 -4.87
N LYS A 203 -16.43 6.03 -3.99
CA LYS A 203 -16.99 7.38 -4.14
C LYS A 203 -15.85 8.37 -4.31
N HIS A 204 -15.90 9.17 -5.36
CA HIS A 204 -14.91 10.21 -5.62
C HIS A 204 -14.84 11.25 -4.48
N SER A 205 -15.99 11.57 -3.87
CA SER A 205 -16.07 12.46 -2.71
C SER A 205 -15.30 11.97 -1.46
N PHE A 206 -14.91 10.70 -1.42
CA PHE A 206 -14.22 10.10 -0.27
C PHE A 206 -12.68 10.12 -0.41
N LEU A 207 -12.14 10.76 -1.46
CA LEU A 207 -10.69 10.87 -1.68
C LEU A 207 -9.95 11.58 -0.53
N GLY A 208 -10.55 12.59 0.09
CA GLY A 208 -9.95 13.30 1.23
C GLY A 208 -9.67 12.38 2.43
N PRO A 209 -10.68 11.65 2.96
CA PRO A 209 -10.47 10.64 3.99
C PRO A 209 -9.46 9.55 3.60
N VAL A 210 -9.47 9.09 2.36
CA VAL A 210 -8.50 8.10 1.86
C VAL A 210 -7.07 8.63 1.98
N ALA A 211 -6.83 9.87 1.55
CA ALA A 211 -5.52 10.51 1.67
C ALA A 211 -5.07 10.62 3.13
N ALA A 212 -5.98 11.00 4.04
CA ALA A 212 -5.66 11.10 5.47
C ALA A 212 -5.26 9.74 6.07
N VAL A 213 -5.96 8.66 5.70
CA VAL A 213 -5.65 7.30 6.19
C VAL A 213 -4.32 6.80 5.61
N MET A 214 -4.07 7.01 4.32
CA MET A 214 -2.81 6.62 3.67
C MET A 214 -1.59 7.36 4.23
N VAL A 215 -1.75 8.58 4.73
CA VAL A 215 -0.67 9.30 5.45
C VAL A 215 -0.54 8.79 6.88
N GLY A 216 -1.66 8.52 7.55
CA GLY A 216 -1.67 8.07 8.95
C GLY A 216 -1.08 6.67 9.15
N MET A 217 -1.32 5.73 8.22
CA MET A 217 -0.86 4.34 8.33
C MET A 217 0.67 4.20 8.40
N PRO A 218 1.49 4.78 7.50
CA PRO A 218 2.95 4.76 7.62
C PRO A 218 3.45 5.32 8.95
N VAL A 219 2.83 6.40 9.44
CA VAL A 219 3.21 7.04 10.71
C VAL A 219 2.95 6.10 11.88
N VAL A 220 1.79 5.45 11.90
CA VAL A 220 1.46 4.45 12.94
C VAL A 220 2.44 3.27 12.89
N LEU A 221 2.77 2.77 11.70
CA LEU A 221 3.73 1.69 11.53
C LEU A 221 5.14 2.08 11.99
N ALA A 222 5.58 3.31 11.69
CA ALA A 222 6.85 3.85 12.16
C ALA A 222 6.90 3.99 13.69
N LEU A 223 5.79 4.43 14.32
CA LEU A 223 5.69 4.50 15.78
C LEU A 223 5.70 3.10 16.42
N LEU A 224 5.04 2.12 15.80
CA LEU A 224 5.07 0.72 16.26
C LEU A 224 6.48 0.12 16.13
N PHE A 225 7.18 0.41 15.04
CA PHE A 225 8.58 0.04 14.86
C PHE A 225 9.47 0.61 15.98
N ALA A 226 9.33 1.91 16.28
CA ALA A 226 10.07 2.54 17.38
C ALA A 226 9.71 1.94 18.75
N PHE A 227 8.43 1.62 18.98
CA PHE A 227 7.96 0.99 20.20
C PHE A 227 8.53 -0.41 20.40
N PHE A 228 8.48 -1.26 19.35
CA PHE A 228 9.01 -2.62 19.41
C PHE A 228 10.52 -2.63 19.60
N THR A 229 11.24 -1.75 18.89
CA THR A 229 12.70 -1.60 19.04
C THR A 229 13.11 -1.15 20.45
N LYS A 230 12.26 -0.35 21.12
CA LYS A 230 12.48 0.05 22.51
C LYS A 230 12.19 -1.08 23.51
N LYS A 231 11.08 -1.80 23.32
CA LYS A 231 10.51 -2.72 24.31
C LYS A 231 11.05 -4.15 24.19
N LEU A 232 11.33 -4.62 22.97
CA LEU A 232 11.79 -5.97 22.71
C LEU A 232 13.32 -6.01 22.69
N ASN A 233 13.89 -6.95 23.44
CA ASN A 233 15.32 -7.24 23.39
C ASN A 233 15.49 -8.73 23.06
N PHE A 234 16.16 -9.01 21.95
CA PHE A 234 16.39 -10.35 21.43
C PHE A 234 17.85 -10.80 21.57
N GLN A 235 18.69 -10.10 22.36
CA GLN A 235 20.01 -10.64 22.71
C GLN A 235 19.84 -11.92 23.53
N THR A 236 20.16 -13.07 22.93
CA THR A 236 20.49 -14.27 23.69
C THR A 236 21.80 -14.02 24.46
N ARG A 237 21.74 -14.26 25.77
CA ARG A 237 22.85 -14.13 26.71
C ARG A 237 23.90 -15.21 26.49
#